data_AF-A0A8S0XRB9-F1
#
_entry.id   AF-A0A8S0XRB9-F1
#
_cell.length_a   1.000
_cell.length_b   1.000
_cell.length_c   1.000
_cell.angle_alpha   90.00
_cell.angle_beta   90.00
_cell.angle_gamma   90.00
#
_symmetry.space_group_name_H-M   'P 1'
#
loop_
_entity.id
_entity.type
_entity.pdbx_description
1 polymer ?
#
loop_
_entity_poly.entity_id
_entity_poly.type
_entity_poly.pdbx_seq_one_letter_code
_entity_poly.pdbx_strand_id
1 'polypeptide(L)'
;MLVVAIRVLASELLDLELMISAMFSGSADGWRQFTQEFTPGGSFDKLTPEQRSRMFILATNDANEGALGSWRVHARFHPNGTANGFSNKARVERNKTELFIEKVCTDEDQLYVMRQVRSDGAAGETAKFRQHLLKAQKARALATRQKQADTERKKREEIACLTAVGLIVDRNVINKMKKDELQDQICIYRMFLQDEVLLEVLLKDIKTRAFKLYAALAALTRNEE
;
A
#
# COMPACT_ATOMS: atom_id res chain seq x y z
N MET A 1 1.97 22.71 -23.08
CA MET A 1 1.72 24.04 -22.48
C MET A 1 2.73 24.38 -21.38
N LEU A 2 3.02 23.48 -20.43
CA LEU A 2 3.98 23.73 -19.34
C LEU A 2 5.40 24.13 -19.80
N VAL A 3 5.97 23.40 -20.77
CA VAL A 3 7.33 23.64 -21.28
C VAL A 3 7.49 25.02 -21.92
N VAL A 4 6.42 25.52 -22.56
CA VAL A 4 6.43 26.86 -23.19
C VAL A 4 6.42 27.95 -22.12
N ALA A 5 5.61 27.79 -21.07
CA ALA A 5 5.56 28.73 -19.94
C ALA A 5 6.89 28.79 -19.17
N ILE A 6 7.54 27.64 -18.93
CA ILE A 6 8.86 27.58 -18.29
C ILE A 6 9.91 28.32 -19.13
N ARG A 7 9.85 28.20 -20.47
CA ARG A 7 10.76 28.94 -21.36
C ARG A 7 10.58 30.45 -21.29
N VAL A 8 9.33 30.92 -21.23
CA VAL A 8 9.03 32.36 -21.15
C VAL A 8 9.51 32.94 -19.82
N LEU A 9 9.37 32.20 -18.73
CA LEU A 9 9.76 32.63 -17.38
C LEU A 9 11.20 32.26 -17.02
N ALA A 10 11.99 31.70 -17.95
CA ALA A 10 13.31 31.15 -17.63
C ALA A 10 14.28 32.17 -17.04
N SER A 11 14.18 33.44 -17.47
CA SER A 11 15.00 34.53 -16.93
C SER A 11 14.58 35.01 -15.53
N GLU A 12 13.36 34.68 -15.09
CA GLU A 12 12.80 35.06 -13.79
C GLU A 12 12.90 33.93 -12.76
N LEU A 13 13.12 32.70 -13.23
CA LEU A 13 13.31 31.52 -12.39
C LEU A 13 14.79 31.38 -12.03
N LEU A 14 15.17 32.05 -10.94
CA LEU A 14 16.46 31.82 -10.28
C LEU A 14 16.63 30.32 -9.97
N ASP A 15 17.82 29.79 -10.24
CA ASP A 15 18.21 28.39 -10.04
C ASP A 15 17.46 27.35 -10.90
N LEU A 16 16.80 27.76 -12.00
CA LEU A 16 16.15 26.83 -12.93
C LEU A 16 17.11 25.74 -13.45
N GLU A 17 18.35 26.11 -13.78
CA GLU A 17 19.39 25.16 -14.20
C GLU A 17 19.71 24.14 -13.09
N LEU A 18 19.82 24.62 -11.85
CA LEU A 18 20.14 23.78 -10.69
C LEU A 18 18.99 22.82 -10.36
N MET A 19 17.74 23.28 -10.48
CA MET A 19 16.55 22.43 -10.33
C MET A 19 16.46 21.37 -11.43
N ILE A 20 16.71 21.73 -12.68
CA ILE A 20 16.71 20.78 -13.80
C ILE A 20 17.82 19.74 -13.61
N SER A 21 19.02 20.19 -13.25
CA SER A 21 20.16 19.30 -12.98
C SER A 21 19.87 18.35 -11.82
N ALA A 22 19.30 18.84 -10.72
CA ALA A 22 18.90 18.01 -9.58
C ALA A 22 17.83 16.98 -9.98
N MET A 23 16.82 17.38 -10.78
CA MET A 23 15.78 16.48 -11.27
C MET A 23 16.36 15.35 -12.11
N PHE A 24 17.21 15.66 -13.09
CA PHE A 24 17.82 14.65 -13.95
C PHE A 24 18.84 13.78 -13.21
N SER A 25 19.59 14.35 -12.27
CA SER A 25 20.52 13.60 -11.43
C SER A 25 19.78 12.59 -10.54
N GLY A 26 18.71 13.01 -9.87
CA GLY A 26 17.86 12.11 -9.08
C GLY A 26 17.13 11.10 -9.95
N SER A 27 16.72 11.49 -11.16
CA SER A 27 16.13 10.56 -12.13
C SER A 27 17.14 9.49 -12.53
N ALA A 28 18.41 9.83 -12.81
CA ALA A 28 19.42 8.87 -13.26
C ALA A 28 19.56 7.66 -12.32
N ASP A 29 19.40 7.84 -11.01
CA ASP A 29 19.36 6.74 -10.04
C ASP A 29 18.12 5.85 -10.20
N GLY A 30 16.95 6.46 -10.42
CA GLY A 30 15.73 5.75 -10.77
C GLY A 30 15.90 4.93 -12.05
N TRP A 31 16.49 5.51 -13.10
CA TRP A 31 16.75 4.80 -14.35
C TRP A 31 17.65 3.59 -14.13
N ARG A 32 18.74 3.74 -13.35
CA ARG A 32 19.61 2.61 -12.98
C ARG A 32 18.85 1.48 -12.29
N GLN A 33 17.88 1.78 -11.43
CA GLN A 33 17.03 0.78 -10.76
C GLN A 33 16.06 0.13 -11.73
N PHE A 34 15.39 0.92 -12.59
CA PHE A 34 14.41 0.41 -13.54
C PHE A 34 15.02 -0.35 -14.73
N THR A 35 16.30 -0.13 -15.04
CA THR A 35 16.98 -0.83 -16.14
C THR A 35 17.78 -2.05 -15.71
N GLN A 36 17.76 -2.44 -14.44
CA GLN A 36 18.55 -3.59 -13.95
C GLN A 36 18.21 -4.88 -14.69
N GLU A 37 16.94 -5.09 -15.01
CA GLU A 37 16.45 -6.26 -15.75
C GLU A 37 16.97 -6.35 -17.20
N PHE A 38 17.45 -5.24 -17.77
CA PHE A 38 18.02 -5.14 -19.13
C PHE A 38 19.54 -5.23 -19.17
N THR A 39 20.21 -5.35 -18.02
CA THR A 39 21.66 -5.51 -17.97
C THR A 39 22.09 -6.86 -18.59
N PRO A 40 23.31 -6.98 -19.13
CA PRO A 40 23.85 -8.28 -19.53
C PRO A 40 23.82 -9.27 -18.35
N GLY A 41 23.27 -10.47 -18.56
CA GLY A 41 22.98 -11.43 -17.49
C GLY A 41 21.77 -11.08 -16.62
N GLY A 42 20.98 -10.08 -17.00
CA GLY A 42 19.70 -9.70 -16.39
C GLY A 42 18.55 -10.62 -16.81
N SER A 43 17.36 -10.39 -16.26
CA SER A 43 16.18 -11.23 -16.50
C SER A 43 15.80 -11.32 -17.98
N PHE A 44 15.89 -10.22 -18.74
CA PHE A 44 15.59 -10.23 -20.17
C PHE A 44 16.67 -10.89 -21.02
N ASP A 45 17.94 -10.79 -20.62
CA ASP A 45 19.06 -11.40 -21.32
C ASP A 45 19.06 -12.93 -21.17
N LYS A 46 18.51 -13.44 -20.06
CA LYS A 46 18.33 -14.88 -19.82
C LYS A 46 17.17 -15.52 -20.57
N LEU A 47 16.33 -14.73 -21.24
CA LEU A 47 15.20 -15.28 -21.97
C LEU A 47 15.68 -16.00 -23.22
N THR A 48 15.17 -17.22 -23.40
CA THR A 48 15.33 -17.94 -24.67
C THR A 48 14.68 -17.16 -25.83
N PRO A 49 15.15 -17.34 -27.07
CA PRO A 49 14.51 -16.74 -28.24
C PRO A 49 13.00 -17.02 -28.32
N GLU A 50 12.57 -18.21 -27.93
CA GLU A 50 11.16 -18.62 -27.87
C GLU A 50 10.37 -17.89 -26.78
N GLN A 51 10.97 -17.62 -25.63
CA GLN A 51 10.33 -16.82 -24.57
C GLN A 51 10.25 -15.35 -24.97
N ARG A 52 11.31 -14.82 -25.57
CA ARG A 52 11.38 -13.43 -26.02
C ARG A 52 10.39 -13.15 -27.14
N SER A 53 10.15 -14.09 -28.04
CA SER A 53 9.14 -13.96 -29.11
C SER A 53 7.69 -14.02 -28.59
N ARG A 54 7.45 -14.68 -27.44
CA ARG A 54 6.14 -14.69 -26.77
C ARG A 54 5.88 -13.44 -25.94
N MET A 55 6.92 -12.68 -25.61
CA MET A 55 6.81 -11.45 -24.85
C MET A 55 6.35 -10.29 -25.73
N PHE A 56 5.08 -9.93 -25.62
CA PHE A 56 4.53 -8.72 -26.21
C PHE A 56 4.42 -7.63 -25.14
N ILE A 57 5.55 -7.02 -24.78
CA ILE A 57 5.60 -5.84 -23.91
C ILE A 57 5.90 -4.63 -24.78
N LEU A 58 5.11 -3.57 -24.62
CA LEU A 58 5.36 -2.32 -25.34
C LEU A 58 6.64 -1.68 -24.78
N ALA A 59 7.45 -1.11 -25.67
CA ALA A 59 8.71 -0.47 -25.29
C ALA A 59 8.52 0.75 -24.38
N THR A 60 7.32 1.34 -24.35
CA THR A 60 6.97 2.45 -23.47
C THR A 60 6.30 1.97 -22.19
N ASN A 61 6.84 2.40 -21.06
CA ASN A 61 6.34 2.02 -19.74
C ASN A 61 4.91 2.51 -19.49
N ASP A 62 4.51 3.67 -20.01
CA ASP A 62 3.16 4.24 -19.84
C ASP A 62 2.05 3.25 -20.19
N ALA A 63 2.21 2.50 -21.29
CA ALA A 63 1.22 1.52 -21.71
C ALA A 63 1.20 0.29 -20.80
N ASN A 64 2.36 -0.11 -20.27
CA ASN A 64 2.49 -1.22 -19.32
C ASN A 64 1.91 -0.83 -17.95
N GLU A 65 2.14 0.40 -17.49
CA GLU A 65 1.54 0.97 -16.29
C GLU A 65 0.02 1.11 -16.44
N GLY A 66 -0.45 1.56 -17.61
CA GLY A 66 -1.88 1.62 -17.93
C GLY A 66 -2.53 0.23 -17.91
N ALA A 67 -1.87 -0.79 -18.46
CA ALA A 67 -2.34 -2.16 -18.41
C ALA A 67 -2.36 -2.71 -16.97
N LEU A 68 -1.32 -2.43 -16.17
CA LEU A 68 -1.26 -2.81 -14.77
C LEU A 68 -2.35 -2.11 -13.93
N GLY A 69 -2.59 -0.83 -14.18
CA GLY A 69 -3.67 -0.06 -13.57
C GLY A 69 -5.03 -0.68 -13.91
N SER A 70 -5.26 -0.98 -15.18
CA SER A 70 -6.48 -1.64 -15.66
C SER A 70 -6.68 -3.01 -15.01
N TRP A 71 -5.62 -3.82 -14.89
CA TRP A 71 -5.65 -5.09 -14.17
C TRP A 71 -6.04 -4.90 -12.70
N ARG A 72 -5.44 -3.93 -12.00
CA ARG A 72 -5.75 -3.66 -10.58
C ARG A 72 -7.21 -3.28 -10.38
N VAL A 73 -7.75 -2.45 -11.28
CA VAL A 73 -9.18 -2.08 -11.27
C VAL A 73 -10.03 -3.31 -11.55
N HIS A 74 -9.70 -4.10 -12.57
CA HIS A 74 -10.41 -5.32 -12.90
C HIS A 74 -10.45 -6.30 -11.73
N ALA A 75 -9.32 -6.59 -11.10
CA ALA A 75 -9.20 -7.51 -9.96
C ALA A 75 -10.00 -7.02 -8.73
N ARG A 76 -10.19 -5.70 -8.58
CA ARG A 76 -11.02 -5.13 -7.51
C ARG A 76 -12.50 -5.43 -7.73
N PHE A 77 -12.99 -5.25 -8.96
CA PHE A 77 -14.39 -5.51 -9.31
C PHE A 77 -14.68 -7.00 -9.55
N HIS A 78 -13.67 -7.78 -9.92
CA HIS A 78 -13.75 -9.21 -10.22
C HIS A 78 -12.76 -9.97 -9.34
N PRO A 79 -13.04 -10.11 -8.02
CA PRO A 79 -12.11 -10.73 -7.07
C PRO A 79 -11.84 -12.21 -7.37
N ASN A 80 -12.73 -12.86 -8.12
CA ASN A 80 -12.58 -14.24 -8.60
C ASN A 80 -11.99 -14.33 -10.01
N GLY A 81 -11.67 -13.19 -10.63
CA GLY A 81 -11.06 -13.10 -11.95
C GLY A 81 -9.61 -13.57 -11.93
N THR A 82 -9.17 -14.19 -13.02
CA THR A 82 -7.78 -14.63 -13.19
C THR A 82 -7.02 -13.67 -14.09
N ALA A 83 -5.70 -13.57 -13.91
CA ALA A 83 -4.85 -12.80 -14.81
C ALA A 83 -5.01 -13.26 -16.27
N ASN A 84 -5.12 -14.57 -16.49
CA ASN A 84 -5.35 -15.14 -17.81
C ASN A 84 -6.69 -14.68 -18.41
N GLY A 85 -7.77 -14.65 -17.64
CA GLY A 85 -9.08 -14.15 -18.09
C GLY A 85 -9.03 -12.68 -18.51
N PHE A 86 -8.36 -11.83 -17.71
CA PHE A 86 -8.14 -10.43 -18.05
C PHE A 86 -7.30 -10.27 -19.33
N SER A 87 -6.16 -10.96 -19.41
CA SER A 87 -5.28 -10.93 -20.58
C SER A 87 -5.99 -11.42 -21.84
N ASN A 88 -6.80 -12.48 -21.74
CA ASN A 88 -7.59 -12.99 -22.86
C ASN A 88 -8.62 -11.96 -23.33
N LYS A 89 -9.35 -11.34 -22.40
CA LYS A 89 -10.32 -10.28 -22.73
C LYS A 89 -9.63 -9.10 -23.41
N ALA A 90 -8.52 -8.61 -22.85
CA ALA A 90 -7.76 -7.52 -23.43
C ALA A 90 -7.23 -7.85 -24.84
N ARG A 91 -6.82 -9.11 -25.08
CA ARG A 91 -6.41 -9.57 -26.43
C ARG A 91 -7.57 -9.62 -27.41
N VAL A 92 -8.74 -10.11 -26.99
CA VAL A 92 -9.95 -10.16 -27.83
C VAL A 92 -10.33 -8.76 -28.30
N GLU A 93 -10.37 -7.80 -27.37
CA GLU A 93 -10.70 -6.40 -27.67
C GLU A 93 -9.64 -5.77 -28.60
N ARG A 94 -8.35 -5.91 -28.26
CA ARG A 94 -7.24 -5.31 -29.03
C ARG A 94 -7.14 -5.87 -30.45
N ASN A 95 -7.33 -7.17 -30.63
CA ASN A 95 -7.21 -7.83 -31.92
C ASN A 95 -8.52 -7.84 -32.71
N LYS A 96 -9.60 -7.28 -32.15
CA LYS A 96 -10.95 -7.35 -32.72
C LYS A 96 -11.35 -8.78 -33.08
N THR A 97 -11.03 -9.72 -32.17
CA THR A 97 -11.19 -11.15 -32.42
C THR A 97 -12.64 -11.52 -32.71
N GLU A 98 -13.62 -10.80 -32.16
CA GLU A 98 -15.04 -10.99 -32.47
C GLU A 98 -15.35 -10.77 -33.96
N LEU A 99 -14.82 -9.72 -34.58
CA LEU A 99 -15.01 -9.47 -36.02
C LEU A 99 -14.34 -10.54 -36.88
N PHE A 100 -13.20 -11.07 -36.44
CA PHE A 100 -12.55 -12.18 -37.12
C PHE A 100 -13.40 -13.46 -37.02
N ILE A 101 -13.94 -13.73 -35.83
CA ILE A 101 -14.81 -14.88 -35.60
C ILE A 101 -16.04 -14.80 -36.50
N GLU A 102 -16.72 -13.66 -36.53
CA GLU A 102 -17.91 -13.44 -37.35
C GLU A 102 -17.63 -13.62 -38.85
N LYS A 103 -16.46 -13.18 -39.32
CA LYS A 103 -16.10 -13.21 -40.74
C LYS A 103 -15.64 -14.59 -41.24
N VAL A 104 -14.95 -15.36 -40.39
CA VAL A 104 -14.14 -16.51 -40.85
C VAL A 104 -14.48 -17.81 -40.13
N CYS A 105 -15.08 -17.76 -38.95
CA CYS A 105 -15.26 -18.94 -38.11
C CYS A 105 -16.56 -19.67 -38.46
N THR A 106 -16.44 -20.96 -38.75
CA THR A 106 -17.58 -21.83 -39.04
C THR A 106 -18.09 -22.52 -37.77
N ASP A 107 -19.26 -23.17 -37.86
CA ASP A 107 -19.80 -23.97 -36.75
C ASP A 107 -18.85 -25.12 -36.32
N GLU A 108 -18.10 -25.69 -37.27
CA GLU A 108 -17.11 -26.73 -36.97
C GLU A 108 -15.93 -26.18 -36.15
N ASP A 109 -15.46 -24.97 -36.49
CA ASP A 109 -14.41 -24.28 -35.74
C ASP A 109 -14.88 -23.94 -34.32
N GLN A 110 -16.12 -23.48 -34.18
CA GLN A 110 -16.73 -23.22 -32.87
C GLN A 110 -16.77 -24.50 -32.02
N LEU A 111 -17.23 -25.62 -32.60
CA LEU A 111 -17.24 -26.92 -31.92
C LEU A 111 -15.84 -27.41 -31.55
N TYR A 112 -14.83 -27.14 -32.39
CA TYR A 112 -13.44 -27.44 -32.08
C TYR A 112 -12.95 -26.61 -30.87
N VAL A 113 -13.16 -25.29 -30.88
CA VAL A 113 -12.77 -24.40 -29.76
C VAL A 113 -13.46 -24.81 -28.47
N MET A 114 -14.76 -25.12 -28.51
CA MET A 114 -15.50 -25.60 -27.33
C MET A 114 -14.93 -26.90 -26.76
N ARG A 115 -14.52 -27.85 -27.62
CA ARG A 115 -13.85 -29.08 -27.20
C ARG A 115 -12.50 -28.79 -26.56
N GLN A 116 -11.71 -27.91 -27.16
CA GLN A 116 -10.41 -27.52 -26.63
C GLN A 116 -10.53 -26.86 -25.26
N VAL A 117 -11.45 -25.91 -25.08
CA VAL A 117 -11.70 -25.25 -23.79
C VAL A 117 -12.12 -26.24 -22.71
N ARG A 118 -12.90 -27.28 -23.04
CA ARG A 118 -13.25 -28.34 -22.09
C ARG A 118 -12.04 -29.20 -21.72
N SER A 119 -11.21 -29.55 -22.70
CA SER A 119 -9.97 -30.30 -22.47
C SER A 119 -9.01 -29.52 -21.58
N ASP A 120 -8.78 -28.25 -21.88
CA ASP A 120 -7.90 -27.37 -21.11
C ASP A 120 -8.49 -27.11 -19.71
N GLY A 121 -9.82 -26.95 -19.61
CA GLY A 121 -10.52 -26.82 -18.34
C GLY A 121 -10.42 -28.04 -17.44
N ALA A 122 -10.31 -29.25 -18.02
CA ALA A 122 -10.11 -30.49 -17.27
C ALA A 122 -8.76 -30.52 -16.53
N ALA A 123 -7.77 -29.73 -16.94
CA ALA A 123 -6.49 -29.59 -16.22
C ALA A 123 -6.61 -28.91 -14.85
N GLY A 124 -7.77 -28.29 -14.55
CA GLY A 124 -8.11 -27.81 -13.21
C GLY A 124 -7.30 -26.61 -12.71
N GLU A 125 -6.55 -25.91 -13.57
CA GLU A 125 -5.71 -24.77 -13.19
C GLU A 125 -6.52 -23.65 -12.51
N THR A 126 -7.73 -23.38 -13.02
CA THR A 126 -8.63 -22.40 -12.40
C THR A 126 -9.06 -22.84 -10.99
N ALA A 127 -9.26 -24.14 -10.76
CA ALA A 127 -9.58 -24.67 -9.45
C ALA A 127 -8.39 -24.53 -8.48
N LYS A 128 -7.16 -24.83 -8.95
CA LYS A 128 -5.92 -24.60 -8.19
C LYS A 128 -5.76 -23.12 -7.81
N PHE A 129 -5.94 -22.20 -8.77
CA PHE A 129 -5.88 -20.76 -8.52
C PHE A 129 -6.89 -20.33 -7.45
N ARG A 130 -8.13 -20.78 -7.55
CA ARG A 130 -9.17 -20.50 -6.53
C ARG A 130 -8.79 -21.03 -5.15
N GLN A 131 -8.23 -22.25 -5.08
CA GLN A 131 -7.77 -22.82 -3.83
C GLN A 131 -6.64 -21.98 -3.19
N HIS A 132 -5.67 -21.54 -3.99
CA HIS A 132 -4.60 -20.65 -3.54
C HIS A 132 -5.14 -19.30 -3.06
N LEU A 133 -6.06 -18.70 -3.81
CA LEU A 133 -6.72 -17.44 -3.45
C LEU A 133 -7.45 -17.56 -2.12
N LEU A 134 -8.25 -18.61 -1.94
CA LEU A 134 -8.98 -18.87 -0.69
C LEU A 134 -8.03 -19.09 0.48
N LYS A 135 -6.93 -19.83 0.29
CA LYS A 135 -5.90 -20.04 1.33
C LYS A 135 -5.27 -18.71 1.75
N ALA A 136 -4.90 -17.87 0.79
CA ALA A 136 -4.32 -16.56 1.05
C ALA A 136 -5.30 -15.61 1.79
N GLN A 137 -6.57 -15.58 1.36
CA GLN A 137 -7.61 -14.79 2.02
C GLN A 137 -7.87 -15.26 3.46
N LYS A 138 -7.94 -16.58 3.69
CA LYS A 138 -8.08 -17.14 5.04
C LYS A 138 -6.91 -16.77 5.94
N ALA A 139 -5.68 -16.89 5.44
CA ALA A 139 -4.47 -16.51 6.19
C ALA A 139 -4.50 -15.02 6.56
N ARG A 140 -4.87 -14.14 5.62
CA ARG A 140 -5.00 -12.71 5.87
C ARG A 140 -6.06 -12.40 6.93
N ALA A 141 -7.24 -13.03 6.83
CA ALA A 141 -8.32 -12.85 7.79
C ALA A 141 -7.91 -13.29 9.21
N LEU A 142 -7.21 -14.43 9.33
CA LEU A 142 -6.68 -14.91 10.61
C LEU A 142 -5.66 -13.93 11.20
N ALA A 143 -4.70 -13.46 10.40
CA ALA A 143 -3.70 -12.48 10.84
C ALA A 143 -4.35 -11.16 11.29
N THR A 144 -5.37 -10.68 10.58
CA THR A 144 -6.12 -9.49 10.98
C THR A 144 -6.85 -9.70 12.30
N ARG A 145 -7.53 -10.84 12.49
CA ARG A 145 -8.21 -11.16 13.76
C ARG A 145 -7.24 -11.26 14.94
N GLN A 146 -6.09 -11.91 14.74
CA GLN A 146 -5.05 -11.99 15.76
C GLN A 146 -4.54 -10.60 16.14
N LYS A 147 -4.23 -9.76 15.15
CA LYS A 147 -3.78 -8.39 15.39
C LYS A 147 -4.83 -7.55 16.14
N GLN A 148 -6.12 -7.72 15.82
CA GLN A 148 -7.21 -7.06 16.54
C GLN A 148 -7.29 -7.55 17.98
N ALA A 149 -7.28 -8.86 18.22
CA ALA A 149 -7.31 -9.45 19.56
C ALA A 149 -6.11 -9.01 20.41
N ASP A 150 -4.90 -8.99 19.84
CA ASP A 150 -3.70 -8.51 20.54
C ASP A 150 -3.79 -7.01 20.87
N THR A 151 -4.34 -6.21 19.96
CA THR A 151 -4.55 -4.77 20.19
C THR A 151 -5.56 -4.54 21.30
N GLU A 152 -6.67 -5.27 21.30
CA GLU A 152 -7.67 -5.21 22.37
C GLU A 152 -7.12 -5.70 23.70
N ARG A 153 -6.34 -6.79 23.72
CA ARG A 153 -5.71 -7.30 24.95
C ARG A 153 -4.79 -6.23 25.55
N LYS A 154 -3.89 -5.65 24.75
CA LYS A 154 -2.99 -4.58 25.20
C LYS A 154 -3.75 -3.37 25.74
N LYS A 155 -4.83 -2.96 25.07
CA LYS A 155 -5.70 -1.88 25.56
C LYS A 155 -6.34 -2.21 26.91
N ARG A 156 -6.83 -3.44 27.09
CA ARG A 156 -7.43 -3.88 28.37
C ARG A 156 -6.39 -3.92 29.49
N GLU A 157 -5.19 -4.43 29.20
CA GLU A 157 -4.06 -4.46 30.14
C GLU A 157 -3.63 -3.04 30.53
N GLU A 158 -3.54 -2.11 29.56
CA GLU A 158 -3.22 -0.71 29.81
C GLU A 158 -4.28 -0.02 30.67
N ILE A 159 -5.57 -0.18 30.34
CA ILE A 159 -6.67 0.34 31.16
C ILE A 159 -6.59 -0.20 32.59
N ALA A 160 -6.41 -1.52 32.77
CA ALA A 160 -6.32 -2.13 34.09
C ALA A 160 -5.12 -1.61 34.91
N CYS A 161 -3.97 -1.41 34.26
CA CYS A 161 -2.78 -0.84 34.88
C CYS A 161 -3.04 0.60 35.35
N LEU A 162 -3.58 1.45 34.48
CA LEU A 162 -3.87 2.85 34.79
C LEU A 162 -4.97 3.00 35.86
N THR A 163 -5.98 2.13 35.85
CA THR A 163 -6.99 2.07 36.92
C THR A 163 -6.38 1.68 38.27
N ALA A 164 -5.41 0.75 38.29
CA ALA A 164 -4.74 0.33 39.52
C ALA A 164 -3.80 1.41 40.09
N VAL A 165 -3.13 2.19 39.23
CA VAL A 165 -2.30 3.33 39.65
C VAL A 165 -3.17 4.43 40.27
N GLY A 166 -4.32 4.71 39.66
CA GLY A 166 -5.24 5.75 40.10
C GLY A 166 -4.74 7.18 39.83
N LEU A 167 -5.66 8.13 39.82
CA LEU A 167 -5.34 9.55 39.64
C LEU A 167 -4.77 10.13 40.93
N ILE A 168 -3.59 10.75 40.85
CA ILE A 168 -2.97 11.45 41.97
C ILE A 168 -3.16 12.95 41.77
N VAL A 169 -3.81 13.60 42.74
CA VAL A 169 -4.16 15.03 42.70
C VAL A 169 -3.17 15.88 43.52
N ASP A 170 -2.39 15.28 44.42
CA ASP A 170 -1.44 16.02 45.26
C ASP A 170 -0.22 16.50 44.44
N ARG A 171 -0.12 17.82 44.28
CA ARG A 171 0.99 18.51 43.58
C ARG A 171 2.37 18.17 44.16
N ASN A 172 2.51 17.98 45.47
CA ASN A 172 3.78 17.65 46.09
C ASN A 172 4.24 16.24 45.73
N VAL A 173 3.30 15.31 45.58
CA VAL A 173 3.57 13.94 45.16
C VAL A 173 3.96 13.91 43.69
N ILE A 174 3.21 14.61 42.81
CA ILE A 174 3.51 14.69 41.37
C ILE A 174 4.92 15.25 41.12
N ASN A 175 5.33 16.28 41.87
CA ASN A 175 6.68 16.85 41.74
C ASN A 175 7.82 15.85 41.99
N LYS A 176 7.58 14.84 42.82
CA LYS A 176 8.58 13.82 43.20
C LYS A 176 8.53 12.57 42.32
N MET A 177 7.55 12.45 41.43
CA MET A 177 7.39 11.27 40.56
C MET A 177 8.54 11.09 39.57
N LYS A 178 8.77 9.83 39.22
CA LYS A 178 9.67 9.39 38.15
C LYS A 178 9.02 9.59 36.78
N LYS A 179 9.83 9.47 35.73
CA LYS A 179 9.40 9.70 34.34
C LYS A 179 8.25 8.76 33.90
N ASP A 180 8.23 7.53 34.40
CA ASP A 180 7.23 6.53 34.03
C ASP A 180 5.93 6.73 34.81
N GLU A 181 6.02 7.03 36.11
CA GLU A 181 4.86 7.42 36.93
C GLU A 181 4.16 8.67 36.37
N LEU A 182 4.93 9.67 35.91
CA LEU A 182 4.38 10.85 35.22
C LEU A 182 3.74 10.49 33.87
N GLN A 183 4.26 9.47 33.17
CA GLN A 183 3.65 8.99 31.93
C GLN A 183 2.27 8.40 32.21
N ASP A 184 2.16 7.58 33.26
CA ASP A 184 0.92 6.95 33.65
C ASP A 184 -0.13 8.00 34.04
N GLN A 185 0.25 9.02 34.82
CA GLN A 185 -0.64 10.14 35.15
C GLN A 185 -1.13 10.88 33.90
N ILE A 186 -0.24 11.20 32.95
CA ILE A 186 -0.65 11.82 31.67
C ILE A 186 -1.60 10.91 30.89
N CYS A 187 -1.36 9.59 30.85
CA CYS A 187 -2.25 8.64 30.22
C CYS A 187 -3.62 8.59 30.89
N ILE A 188 -3.68 8.68 32.23
CA ILE A 188 -4.93 8.77 32.99
C ILE A 188 -5.71 10.03 32.60
N TYR A 189 -5.07 11.22 32.57
CA TYR A 189 -5.70 12.46 32.14
C TYR A 189 -6.26 12.38 30.71
N ARG A 190 -5.56 11.71 29.80
CA ARG A 190 -6.02 11.53 28.40
C ARG A 190 -7.16 10.55 28.27
N MET A 191 -7.08 9.40 28.95
CA MET A 191 -8.03 8.30 28.74
C MET A 191 -9.30 8.42 29.57
N PHE A 192 -9.18 8.85 30.83
CA PHE A 192 -10.32 8.90 31.76
C PHE A 192 -10.91 10.29 31.88
N LEU A 193 -10.07 11.34 31.94
CA LEU A 193 -10.53 12.74 32.05
C LEU A 193 -10.72 13.43 30.69
N GLN A 194 -10.23 12.81 29.61
CA GLN A 194 -10.33 13.33 28.24
C GLN A 194 -9.82 14.79 28.10
N ASP A 195 -8.72 15.13 28.79
CA ASP A 195 -8.13 16.48 28.75
C ASP A 195 -7.83 16.92 27.30
N GLU A 196 -8.52 17.96 26.84
CA GLU A 196 -8.52 18.41 25.44
C GLU A 196 -7.10 18.74 24.94
N VAL A 197 -6.30 19.41 25.77
CA VAL A 197 -4.93 19.82 25.42
C VAL A 197 -4.02 18.60 25.29
N LEU A 198 -4.09 17.64 26.21
CA LEU A 198 -3.27 16.44 26.14
C LEU A 198 -3.70 15.48 25.03
N LEU A 199 -4.95 15.53 24.56
CA LEU A 199 -5.41 14.75 23.41
C LEU A 199 -4.78 15.22 22.10
N GLU A 200 -4.58 16.53 21.92
CA GLU A 200 -3.96 17.11 20.73
C GLU A 200 -2.44 16.88 20.65
N VAL A 201 -1.77 16.75 21.80
CA VAL A 201 -0.33 16.53 21.86
C VAL A 201 0.01 15.04 21.72
N LEU A 202 1.02 14.69 20.94
CA LEU A 202 1.49 13.30 20.85
C LEU A 202 2.46 12.98 22.01
N LEU A 203 2.22 11.88 22.72
CA LEU A 203 3.07 11.45 23.86
C LEU A 203 4.55 11.32 23.49
N LYS A 204 4.84 10.95 22.24
CA LYS A 204 6.22 10.84 21.72
C LYS A 204 6.98 12.17 21.71
N ASP A 205 6.28 13.29 21.75
CA ASP A 205 6.88 14.63 21.74
C ASP A 205 7.21 15.10 23.18
N ILE A 206 6.54 14.53 24.19
CA ILE A 206 6.79 14.78 25.62
C ILE A 206 7.84 13.79 26.16
N LYS A 207 9.10 13.94 25.72
CA LYS A 207 10.15 12.93 25.96
C LYS A 207 10.81 12.99 27.33
N THR A 208 11.06 14.19 27.86
CA THR A 208 11.86 14.38 29.08
C THR A 208 10.98 14.40 30.32
N ARG A 209 11.57 14.07 31.47
CA ARG A 209 10.86 14.15 32.76
C ARG A 209 10.31 15.56 33.01
N ALA A 210 11.07 16.60 32.69
CA ALA A 210 10.66 17.99 32.90
C ALA A 210 9.39 18.34 32.09
N PHE A 211 9.34 17.95 30.82
CA PHE A 211 8.14 18.18 30.00
C PHE A 211 6.94 17.35 30.48
N LYS A 212 7.16 16.10 30.91
CA LYS A 212 6.08 15.28 31.48
C LYS A 212 5.55 15.85 32.79
N LEU A 213 6.44 16.34 33.66
CA LEU A 213 6.06 16.97 34.92
C LEU A 213 5.22 18.23 34.66
N TYR A 214 5.69 19.09 33.76
CA TYR A 214 4.95 20.28 33.35
C TYR A 214 3.56 19.92 32.78
N ALA A 215 3.50 18.93 31.89
CA ALA A 215 2.25 18.48 31.28
C ALA A 215 1.26 17.91 32.33
N ALA A 216 1.74 17.10 33.27
CA ALA A 216 0.93 16.53 34.34
C ALA A 216 0.40 17.61 35.31
N LEU A 217 1.24 18.57 35.72
CA LEU A 217 0.82 19.67 36.58
C LEU A 217 -0.16 20.62 35.88
N ALA A 218 0.09 20.92 34.60
CA ALA A 218 -0.80 21.77 33.83
C ALA A 218 -2.18 21.11 33.62
N ALA A 219 -2.21 19.79 33.38
CA ALA A 219 -3.44 19.02 33.29
C ALA A 219 -4.18 18.97 34.63
N LEU A 220 -3.46 18.77 35.73
CA LEU A 220 -4.05 18.86 37.07
C LEU A 220 -4.75 20.21 37.29
N THR A 221 -4.08 21.34 37.02
CA THR A 221 -4.73 22.67 37.18
C THR A 221 -5.95 22.87 36.28
N ARG A 222 -6.02 22.24 35.10
CA ARG A 222 -7.18 22.36 34.20
C ARG A 222 -8.36 21.52 34.64
N ASN A 223 -8.13 20.41 35.34
CA ASN A 223 -9.16 19.47 35.78
C ASN A 223 -9.47 19.60 37.29
N GLU A 224 -9.00 20.67 37.95
CA GLU A 224 -9.28 21.00 39.36
C GLU A 224 -10.55 21.87 39.54
N GLU A 225 -11.27 22.20 38.45
CA GLU A 225 -12.62 22.83 38.46
C GLU A 225 -13.73 21.79 38.22
#